data_AF-A0A661GN58-F1
#
_entry.id   AF-A0A661GN58-F1
#
_cell.length_a   1.000
_cell.length_b   1.000
_cell.length_c   1.000
_cell.angle_alpha   90.00
_cell.angle_beta   90.00
_cell.angle_gamma   90.00
#
_symmetry.space_group_name_H-M   'P 1'
#
loop_
_entity.id
_entity.type
_entity.pdbx_description
1 polymer ?
#
loop_
_entity_poly.entity_id
_entity_poly.type
_entity_poly.pdbx_seq_one_letter_code
_entity_poly.pdbx_strand_id
1 'polypeptide(L)'
;MFTSNPFAELTAFLPPIAMQVYIVLMVIAVFLGTVADMIHKNSGKYFAQRQKEAKAAATKELSVGDKASLAMKTIVVEVATAGEFCNPQRRISHILMFYGFIFYLVTTVIMIFGYPTSATPTPEILPLLWNAGVIMVIVGGYWFFFLLRVNVAKDGQPIFRLVPADLFIVTLLGSVTFAFIWTYVQTTGTLTETKIAFGLYILFTTLLFGSVRWSKLAHMFFKPVVAFQRRVEEASGASSLPPPAPNSEGS
;
A
#
# COMPACT_ATOMS: atom_id res chain seq x y z
N MET A 1 6.34 14.22 19.97
CA MET A 1 6.30 13.50 18.68
C MET A 1 4.88 13.24 18.15
N PHE A 2 3.89 12.91 18.99
CA PHE A 2 2.56 12.49 18.52
C PHE A 2 1.65 13.61 17.99
N THR A 3 1.79 14.83 18.49
CA THR A 3 1.00 16.01 18.10
C THR A 3 1.80 17.06 17.34
N SER A 4 3.11 16.83 17.17
CA SER A 4 4.01 17.74 16.46
C SER A 4 4.13 17.30 15.00
N ASN A 5 4.13 18.24 14.05
CA ASN A 5 4.41 17.94 12.65
C ASN A 5 5.93 17.78 12.45
N PRO A 6 6.43 16.55 12.23
CA PRO A 6 7.87 16.31 12.15
C PRO A 6 8.51 16.91 10.89
N PHE A 7 7.71 17.17 9.84
CA PHE A 7 8.18 17.72 8.57
C PHE A 7 8.42 19.23 8.63
N ALA A 8 7.62 19.96 9.42
CA ALA A 8 7.83 21.39 9.64
C ALA A 8 9.19 21.67 10.30
N GLU A 9 9.62 20.78 11.20
CA GLU A 9 10.91 20.87 11.89
C GLU A 9 12.12 20.54 11.01
N LEU A 10 11.92 19.80 9.90
CA LEU A 10 13.00 19.50 8.94
C LEU A 10 13.55 20.74 8.25
N THR A 11 12.78 21.84 8.23
CA THR A 11 13.18 23.11 7.61
C THR A 11 14.47 23.69 8.19
N ALA A 12 14.89 23.23 9.36
CA ALA A 12 16.20 23.54 9.93
C ALA A 12 17.39 23.09 9.05
N PHE A 13 17.20 22.11 8.17
CA PHE A 13 18.27 21.62 7.27
C PHE A 13 17.79 21.11 5.90
N LEU A 14 16.48 21.01 5.66
CA LEU A 14 15.91 20.56 4.40
C LEU A 14 14.78 21.51 3.96
N PRO A 15 14.94 22.25 2.84
CA PRO A 15 13.91 23.16 2.36
C PRO A 15 12.58 22.44 2.04
N PRO A 16 11.42 23.09 2.25
CA PRO A 16 10.11 22.57 1.86
C PRO A 16 10.03 22.03 0.44
N ILE A 17 10.60 22.77 -0.52
CA ILE A 17 10.58 22.41 -1.93
C ILE A 17 11.29 21.08 -2.19
N ALA A 18 12.34 20.75 -1.44
CA ALA A 18 13.05 19.48 -1.57
C ALA A 18 12.16 18.30 -1.13
N MET A 19 11.41 18.47 -0.05
CA MET A 19 10.44 17.45 0.42
C MET A 19 9.32 17.24 -0.60
N GLN A 20 8.77 18.33 -1.16
CA GLN A 20 7.70 18.28 -2.15
C GLN A 20 8.16 17.60 -3.45
N VAL A 21 9.32 18.01 -3.98
CA VAL A 21 9.93 17.38 -5.16
C VAL A 21 10.19 15.90 -4.91
N TYR A 22 10.69 15.53 -3.74
CA TYR A 22 10.89 14.12 -3.38
C TYR A 22 9.58 13.31 -3.47
N ILE A 23 8.47 13.81 -2.91
CA ILE A 23 7.17 13.14 -3.01
C ILE A 23 6.73 12.98 -4.47
N VAL A 24 6.88 14.03 -5.29
CA VAL A 24 6.55 13.97 -6.73
C VAL A 24 7.40 12.90 -7.45
N LEU A 25 8.70 12.84 -7.16
CA LEU A 25 9.59 11.82 -7.73
C LEU A 25 9.17 10.41 -7.30
N MET A 26 8.74 10.21 -6.05
CA MET A 26 8.25 8.90 -5.60
C MET A 26 6.96 8.50 -6.33
N VAL A 27 6.02 9.42 -6.55
CA VAL A 27 4.81 9.15 -7.34
C VAL A 27 5.17 8.75 -8.78
N ILE A 28 6.11 9.46 -9.40
CA ILE A 28 6.62 9.11 -10.75
C ILE A 28 7.28 7.73 -10.74
N ALA A 29 8.10 7.41 -9.74
CA ALA A 29 8.75 6.10 -9.61
C ALA A 29 7.72 4.95 -9.50
N VAL A 30 6.66 5.14 -8.70
CA VAL A 30 5.58 4.15 -8.60
C VAL A 30 4.86 3.98 -9.93
N PHE A 31 4.54 5.08 -10.61
CA PHE A 31 3.89 5.04 -11.92
C PHE A 31 4.75 4.29 -12.96
N LEU A 32 6.01 4.69 -13.11
CA LEU A 32 6.96 4.06 -14.04
C LEU A 32 7.19 2.59 -13.71
N GLY A 33 7.35 2.26 -12.42
CA GLY A 33 7.52 0.88 -11.96
C GLY A 33 6.31 0.00 -12.28
N THR A 34 5.10 0.53 -12.12
CA THR A 34 3.85 -0.17 -12.45
C THR A 34 3.69 -0.37 -13.96
N VAL A 35 3.99 0.65 -14.76
CA VAL A 35 3.97 0.56 -16.23
C VAL A 35 5.00 -0.46 -16.72
N ALA A 36 6.24 -0.41 -16.19
CA ALA A 36 7.29 -1.36 -16.56
C ALA A 36 6.92 -2.80 -16.20
N ASP A 37 6.27 -3.03 -15.06
CA ASP A 37 5.76 -4.36 -14.68
C ASP A 37 4.67 -4.86 -15.64
N MET A 38 3.74 -3.97 -16.02
CA MET A 38 2.68 -4.28 -16.99
C MET A 38 3.24 -4.72 -18.35
N ILE A 39 4.24 -3.98 -18.85
CA ILE A 39 4.92 -4.27 -20.11
C ILE A 39 5.66 -5.61 -20.00
N HIS A 40 6.44 -5.80 -18.92
CA HIS A 40 7.22 -7.01 -18.73
C HIS A 40 6.36 -8.28 -18.66
N LYS A 41 5.19 -8.20 -18.02
CA LYS A 41 4.28 -9.34 -17.86
C LYS A 41 3.32 -9.54 -19.03
N ASN A 42 3.38 -8.72 -20.08
CA ASN A 42 2.40 -8.68 -21.18
C ASN A 42 0.93 -8.62 -20.70
N SER A 43 0.69 -8.19 -19.47
CA SER A 43 -0.64 -8.29 -18.83
C SER A 43 -1.65 -7.40 -19.53
N GLY A 44 -1.23 -6.24 -20.06
CA GLY A 44 -2.10 -5.36 -20.85
C GLY A 44 -2.68 -6.03 -22.11
N LYS A 45 -1.89 -6.85 -22.81
CA LYS A 45 -2.38 -7.62 -23.98
C LYS A 45 -3.41 -8.66 -23.55
N TYR A 46 -3.13 -9.37 -22.46
CA TYR A 46 -4.05 -10.35 -21.87
C TYR A 46 -5.39 -9.70 -21.47
N PHE A 47 -5.37 -8.57 -20.77
CA PHE A 47 -6.58 -7.86 -20.38
C PHE A 47 -7.39 -7.36 -21.58
N ALA A 48 -6.72 -6.80 -22.60
CA ALA A 48 -7.39 -6.32 -23.80
C ALA A 48 -8.04 -7.47 -24.59
N GLN A 49 -7.36 -8.61 -24.71
CA GLN A 49 -7.91 -9.80 -25.36
C GLN A 49 -9.11 -10.36 -24.57
N ARG A 50 -8.96 -10.53 -23.26
CA ARG A 50 -10.01 -11.03 -22.38
C ARG A 50 -11.24 -10.12 -22.36
N GLN A 51 -11.07 -8.79 -22.43
CA GLN A 51 -12.20 -7.86 -22.56
C GLN A 51 -12.94 -8.01 -23.89
N LYS A 52 -12.24 -8.27 -24.99
CA LYS A 52 -12.87 -8.52 -26.29
C LYS A 52 -13.64 -9.84 -26.27
N GLU A 53 -13.04 -10.89 -25.74
CA GLU A 53 -13.68 -12.20 -25.57
C GLU A 53 -14.92 -12.10 -24.67
N ALA A 54 -14.80 -11.42 -23.51
CA ALA A 54 -15.92 -11.21 -22.60
C ALA A 54 -17.06 -10.39 -23.22
N LYS A 55 -16.76 -9.36 -24.02
CA LYS A 55 -17.79 -8.62 -24.77
C LYS A 55 -18.49 -9.50 -25.80
N ALA A 56 -17.75 -10.35 -26.50
CA ALA A 56 -18.31 -11.25 -27.50
C ALA A 56 -19.17 -12.36 -26.88
N ALA A 57 -18.83 -12.81 -25.66
CA ALA A 57 -19.53 -13.86 -24.93
C ALA A 57 -20.66 -13.35 -24.01
N ALA A 58 -20.84 -12.02 -23.90
CA ALA A 58 -21.85 -11.43 -23.02
C ALA A 58 -23.26 -11.78 -23.49
N THR A 59 -24.07 -12.33 -22.59
CA THR A 59 -25.47 -12.67 -22.86
C THR A 59 -26.42 -11.51 -22.55
N LYS A 60 -25.93 -10.48 -21.84
CA LYS A 60 -26.63 -9.22 -21.62
C LYS A 60 -25.68 -8.03 -21.50
N GLU A 61 -26.12 -6.86 -21.96
CA GLU A 61 -25.40 -5.61 -21.74
C GLU A 61 -25.63 -5.06 -20.33
N LEU A 62 -24.56 -4.67 -19.67
CA LEU A 62 -24.60 -4.01 -18.37
C LEU A 62 -24.67 -2.49 -18.53
N SER A 63 -25.59 -1.86 -17.82
CA SER A 63 -25.70 -0.41 -17.80
C SER A 63 -24.49 0.24 -17.13
N VAL A 64 -24.35 1.55 -17.29
CA VAL A 64 -23.32 2.33 -16.59
C VAL A 64 -23.50 2.22 -15.07
N GLY A 65 -24.76 2.19 -14.59
CA GLY A 65 -25.09 2.03 -13.17
C GLY A 65 -24.70 0.66 -12.61
N ASP A 66 -24.90 -0.42 -13.36
CA ASP A 66 -24.50 -1.77 -12.95
C ASP A 66 -22.99 -1.88 -12.82
N LYS A 67 -22.25 -1.33 -13.80
CA LYS A 67 -20.79 -1.28 -13.77
C LYS A 67 -20.28 -0.44 -12.59
N ALA A 68 -20.93 0.68 -12.28
CA ALA A 68 -20.59 1.51 -11.12
C ALA A 68 -20.83 0.76 -9.79
N SER A 69 -21.96 0.07 -9.65
CA SER A 69 -22.27 -0.75 -8.48
C SER A 69 -21.26 -1.89 -8.29
N LEU A 70 -20.86 -2.57 -9.37
CA LEU A 70 -19.83 -3.62 -9.33
C LEU A 70 -18.44 -3.06 -9.00
N ALA A 71 -18.10 -1.88 -9.48
CA ALA A 71 -16.85 -1.19 -9.13
C ALA A 71 -16.84 -0.86 -7.62
N MET A 72 -17.94 -0.31 -7.09
CA MET A 72 -18.08 -0.04 -5.66
C MET A 72 -17.99 -1.31 -4.82
N LYS A 73 -18.68 -2.39 -5.23
CA LYS A 73 -18.59 -3.69 -4.55
C LYS A 73 -17.18 -4.26 -4.58
N THR A 74 -16.44 -4.06 -5.67
CA THR A 74 -15.02 -4.47 -5.78
C THR A 74 -14.15 -3.69 -4.81
N ILE A 75 -14.32 -2.37 -4.74
CA ILE A 75 -13.56 -1.53 -3.81
C ILE A 75 -13.87 -1.92 -2.35
N VAL A 76 -15.13 -2.10 -1.99
CA VAL A 76 -15.51 -2.44 -0.61
C VAL A 76 -15.04 -3.85 -0.22
N VAL A 77 -15.27 -4.85 -1.07
CA VAL A 77 -14.98 -6.25 -0.72
C VAL A 77 -13.49 -6.59 -0.86
N GLU A 78 -12.87 -6.20 -1.97
CA GLU A 78 -11.47 -6.58 -2.25
C GLU A 78 -10.48 -5.64 -1.57
N VAL A 79 -10.73 -4.33 -1.64
CA VAL A 79 -9.77 -3.31 -1.19
C VAL A 79 -9.99 -2.96 0.28
N ALA A 80 -11.22 -2.65 0.68
CA ALA A 80 -11.49 -2.13 2.02
C ALA A 80 -11.55 -3.20 3.12
N THR A 81 -12.03 -4.41 2.81
CA THR A 81 -12.26 -5.45 3.84
C THR A 81 -11.27 -6.61 3.80
N ALA A 82 -10.33 -6.62 2.84
CA ALA A 82 -9.37 -7.70 2.63
C ALA A 82 -10.05 -9.10 2.61
N GLY A 83 -11.22 -9.20 1.97
CA GLY A 83 -12.08 -10.39 1.98
C GLY A 83 -11.45 -11.67 1.40
N GLU A 84 -10.32 -11.55 0.71
CA GLU A 84 -9.56 -12.66 0.12
C GLU A 84 -8.89 -13.57 1.17
N PHE A 85 -8.70 -13.09 2.41
CA PHE A 85 -8.03 -13.88 3.45
C PHE A 85 -9.00 -14.72 4.27
N CYS A 86 -9.00 -16.04 4.02
CA CYS A 86 -9.71 -17.01 4.86
C CYS A 86 -9.13 -17.10 6.29
N ASN A 87 -7.84 -16.78 6.48
CA ASN A 87 -7.21 -16.76 7.79
C ASN A 87 -7.49 -15.40 8.48
N PRO A 88 -8.20 -15.38 9.63
CA PRO A 88 -8.60 -14.14 10.30
C PRO A 88 -7.41 -13.31 10.81
N GLN A 89 -6.34 -13.95 11.30
CA GLN A 89 -5.14 -13.24 11.76
C GLN A 89 -4.44 -12.54 10.59
N ARG A 90 -4.30 -13.22 9.46
CA ARG A 90 -3.73 -12.64 8.23
C ARG A 90 -4.59 -11.49 7.72
N ARG A 91 -5.91 -11.60 7.83
CA ARG A 91 -6.85 -10.54 7.46
C ARG A 91 -6.66 -9.29 8.33
N ILE A 92 -6.62 -9.45 9.66
CA ILE A 92 -6.44 -8.33 10.60
C ILE A 92 -5.10 -7.65 10.36
N SER A 93 -4.02 -8.43 10.28
CA SER A 93 -2.69 -7.90 9.98
C SER A 93 -2.67 -7.11 8.66
N HIS A 94 -3.35 -7.60 7.62
CA HIS A 94 -3.45 -6.89 6.35
C HIS A 94 -4.25 -5.59 6.45
N ILE A 95 -5.38 -5.58 7.17
CA ILE A 95 -6.19 -4.38 7.43
C ILE A 95 -5.36 -3.32 8.17
N LEU A 96 -4.61 -3.72 9.20
CA LEU A 96 -3.70 -2.84 9.92
C LEU A 96 -2.65 -2.23 9.00
N MET A 97 -1.99 -3.04 8.17
CA MET A 97 -1.01 -2.52 7.21
C MET A 97 -1.65 -1.61 6.16
N PHE A 98 -2.82 -1.97 5.62
CA PHE A 98 -3.48 -1.24 4.55
C PHE A 98 -3.98 0.14 5.01
N TYR A 99 -4.82 0.19 6.04
CA TYR A 99 -5.32 1.46 6.57
C TYR A 99 -4.23 2.26 7.27
N GLY A 100 -3.29 1.57 7.93
CA GLY A 100 -2.13 2.22 8.53
C GLY A 100 -1.30 2.95 7.48
N PHE A 101 -1.03 2.30 6.34
CA PHE A 101 -0.31 2.91 5.23
C PHE A 101 -1.09 4.08 4.60
N ILE A 102 -2.42 3.98 4.45
CA ILE A 102 -3.26 5.09 3.96
C ILE A 102 -3.15 6.29 4.88
N PHE A 103 -3.36 6.12 6.19
CA PHE A 103 -3.27 7.22 7.14
C PHE A 103 -1.89 7.86 7.11
N TYR A 104 -0.83 7.05 7.19
CA TYR A 104 0.55 7.50 7.10
C TYR A 104 0.83 8.27 5.81
N LEU A 105 0.46 7.74 4.64
CA LEU A 105 0.76 8.34 3.34
C LEU A 105 -0.02 9.65 3.13
N VAL A 106 -1.34 9.64 3.36
CA VAL A 106 -2.21 10.80 3.11
C VAL A 106 -1.81 11.96 4.03
N THR A 107 -1.61 11.69 5.31
CA THR A 107 -1.18 12.75 6.26
C THR A 107 0.23 13.25 5.97
N THR A 108 1.15 12.40 5.50
CA THR A 108 2.47 12.83 5.00
C THR A 108 2.33 13.85 3.88
N VAL A 109 1.50 13.56 2.87
CA VAL A 109 1.27 14.47 1.73
C VAL A 109 0.64 15.77 2.21
N ILE A 110 -0.42 15.72 3.03
CA ILE A 110 -1.08 16.93 3.54
C ILE A 110 -0.10 17.79 4.35
N MET A 111 0.71 17.20 5.23
CA MET A 111 1.67 17.96 6.04
C MET A 111 2.80 18.56 5.19
N ILE A 112 3.35 17.83 4.21
CA ILE A 112 4.43 18.34 3.36
C ILE A 112 3.97 19.44 2.39
N PHE A 113 2.74 19.35 1.86
CA PHE A 113 2.26 20.35 0.89
C PHE A 113 1.47 21.49 1.54
N GLY A 114 0.68 21.19 2.58
CA GLY A 114 -0.17 22.17 3.25
C GLY A 114 0.45 22.84 4.48
N TYR A 115 1.34 22.14 5.19
CA TYR A 115 1.95 22.62 6.44
C TYR A 115 3.47 22.41 6.50
N PRO A 116 4.24 22.82 5.47
CA PRO A 116 5.67 22.50 5.37
C PRO A 116 6.57 23.24 6.36
N THR A 117 6.07 24.26 7.07
CA THR A 117 6.86 25.12 7.96
C THR A 117 6.09 25.41 9.24
N SER A 118 6.80 25.79 10.31
CA SER A 118 6.19 26.17 11.58
C SER A 118 5.41 27.49 11.56
N ALA A 119 5.44 28.23 10.44
CA ALA A 119 4.70 29.48 10.30
C ALA A 119 3.17 29.26 10.24
N THR A 120 2.74 28.09 9.79
CA THR A 120 1.33 27.70 9.75
C THR A 120 1.10 26.53 10.71
N PRO A 121 0.35 26.72 11.81
CA PRO A 121 0.05 25.65 12.75
C PRO A 121 -0.60 24.46 12.03
N THR A 122 -0.03 23.28 12.22
CA THR A 122 -0.60 22.04 11.68
C THR A 122 -1.76 21.58 12.58
N PRO A 123 -2.94 21.27 12.03
CA PRO A 123 -4.02 20.66 12.80
C PRO A 123 -3.55 19.36 13.49
N GLU A 124 -3.72 19.27 14.80
CA GLU A 124 -3.18 18.17 15.63
C GLU A 124 -3.64 16.77 15.18
N ILE A 125 -4.82 16.69 14.56
CA ILE A 125 -5.36 15.46 13.99
C ILE A 125 -4.44 14.85 12.92
N LEU A 126 -3.67 15.66 12.19
CA LEU A 126 -2.79 15.18 11.12
C LEU A 126 -1.58 14.41 11.67
N PRO A 127 -0.74 14.97 12.59
CA PRO A 127 0.29 14.20 13.28
C PRO A 127 -0.25 12.98 14.03
N LEU A 128 -1.42 13.08 14.67
CA LEU A 128 -2.03 11.95 15.38
C LEU A 128 -2.36 10.80 14.43
N LEU A 129 -3.03 11.07 13.31
CA LEU A 129 -3.35 10.07 12.29
C LEU A 129 -2.08 9.51 11.63
N TRP A 130 -1.06 10.35 11.41
CA TRP A 130 0.23 9.91 10.88
C TRP A 130 0.87 8.87 11.80
N ASN A 131 0.99 9.19 13.09
CA ASN A 131 1.58 8.28 14.08
C ASN A 131 0.74 7.00 14.27
N ALA A 132 -0.60 7.13 14.31
CA ALA A 132 -1.49 5.98 14.36
C ALA A 132 -1.27 5.07 13.13
N GLY A 133 -1.15 5.66 11.94
CA GLY A 133 -0.85 4.95 10.71
C GLY A 133 0.47 4.18 10.77
N VAL A 134 1.55 4.85 11.21
CA VAL A 134 2.86 4.24 11.41
C VAL A 134 2.79 3.05 12.38
N ILE A 135 2.15 3.21 13.54
CA ILE A 135 2.01 2.15 14.55
C ILE A 135 1.21 0.97 13.99
N MET A 136 0.11 1.23 13.28
CA MET A 136 -0.70 0.18 12.64
C MET A 136 0.14 -0.64 11.64
N VAL A 137 0.97 0.01 10.82
CA VAL A 137 1.86 -0.69 9.88
C VAL A 137 2.94 -1.48 10.61
N ILE A 138 3.55 -0.92 11.65
CA ILE A 138 4.56 -1.62 12.47
C ILE A 138 3.96 -2.88 13.09
N VAL A 139 2.82 -2.76 13.80
CA VAL A 139 2.15 -3.87 14.47
C VAL A 139 1.70 -4.92 13.46
N GLY A 140 0.93 -4.50 12.44
CA GLY A 140 0.41 -5.40 11.43
C GLY A 140 1.51 -6.07 10.61
N GLY A 141 2.54 -5.31 10.25
CA GLY A 141 3.63 -5.75 9.38
C GLY A 141 4.64 -6.66 10.07
N TYR A 142 5.06 -6.36 11.30
CA TYR A 142 5.94 -7.28 12.04
C TYR A 142 5.20 -8.55 12.45
N TRP A 143 3.93 -8.45 12.83
CA TRP A 143 3.10 -9.63 13.04
C TRP A 143 3.02 -10.50 11.79
N PHE A 144 2.78 -9.89 10.62
CA PHE A 144 2.80 -10.60 9.35
C PHE A 144 4.16 -11.27 9.08
N PHE A 145 5.23 -10.48 9.18
CA PHE A 145 6.57 -10.88 8.79
C PHE A 145 7.13 -12.02 9.65
N PHE A 146 6.91 -11.98 10.97
CA PHE A 146 7.46 -12.99 11.87
C PHE A 146 6.56 -14.22 12.03
N LEU A 147 5.23 -14.05 12.03
CA LEU A 147 4.32 -15.12 12.45
C LEU A 147 3.36 -15.61 11.35
N LEU A 148 3.04 -14.78 10.34
CA LEU A 148 1.99 -15.12 9.36
C LEU A 148 2.52 -15.36 7.94
N ARG A 149 3.82 -15.20 7.69
CA ARG A 149 4.44 -15.60 6.43
C ARG A 149 4.33 -17.11 6.28
N VAL A 150 3.66 -17.56 5.21
CA VAL A 150 3.44 -18.98 4.91
C VAL A 150 4.75 -19.76 4.90
N ASN A 151 5.82 -19.17 4.32
CA ASN A 151 7.14 -19.79 4.27
C ASN A 151 7.70 -20.13 5.66
N VAL A 152 7.35 -19.34 6.69
CA VAL A 152 7.79 -19.56 8.07
C VAL A 152 6.79 -20.47 8.79
N ALA A 153 5.51 -20.13 8.74
CA ALA A 153 4.47 -20.79 9.53
C ALA A 153 4.09 -22.20 9.03
N LYS A 154 4.22 -22.46 7.72
CA LYS A 154 3.87 -23.75 7.10
C LYS A 154 5.08 -24.49 6.54
N ASP A 155 5.99 -23.78 5.88
CA ASP A 155 7.11 -24.42 5.18
C ASP A 155 8.38 -24.54 6.05
N GLY A 156 8.34 -24.02 7.30
CA GLY A 156 9.45 -24.13 8.27
C GLY A 156 10.74 -23.42 7.84
N GLN A 157 10.68 -22.50 6.88
CA GLN A 157 11.86 -21.77 6.42
C GLN A 157 12.38 -20.83 7.52
N PRO A 158 13.70 -20.57 7.54
CA PRO A 158 14.28 -19.62 8.49
C PRO A 158 13.60 -18.26 8.41
N ILE A 159 13.30 -17.67 9.56
CA ILE A 159 12.60 -16.39 9.70
C ILE A 159 13.32 -15.27 8.92
N PHE A 160 14.65 -15.28 8.86
CA PHE A 160 15.44 -14.26 8.17
C PHE A 160 15.74 -14.58 6.71
N ARG A 161 15.19 -15.68 6.16
CA ARG A 161 15.30 -15.95 4.73
C ARG A 161 14.44 -14.94 3.96
N LEU A 162 15.09 -14.12 3.16
CA LEU A 162 14.45 -13.14 2.28
C LEU A 162 14.46 -13.66 0.84
N VAL A 163 13.32 -13.57 0.18
CA VAL A 163 13.20 -13.76 -1.27
C VAL A 163 12.82 -12.43 -1.94
N PRO A 164 13.03 -12.25 -3.25
CA PRO A 164 12.62 -11.02 -3.95
C PRO A 164 11.16 -10.62 -3.70
N ALA A 165 10.28 -11.60 -3.49
CA ALA A 165 8.87 -11.38 -3.15
C ALA A 165 8.64 -10.70 -1.79
N ASP A 166 9.62 -10.68 -0.89
CA ASP A 166 9.58 -10.02 0.42
C ASP A 166 10.07 -8.56 0.37
N LEU A 167 10.60 -8.11 -0.77
CA LEU A 167 11.17 -6.77 -0.92
C LEU A 167 10.17 -5.67 -0.51
N PHE A 168 8.89 -5.84 -0.85
CA PHE A 168 7.82 -4.95 -0.42
C PHE A 168 7.75 -4.78 1.09
N ILE A 169 7.58 -5.90 1.82
CA ILE A 169 7.31 -5.85 3.26
C ILE A 169 8.55 -5.42 4.03
N VAL A 170 9.75 -5.82 3.59
CA VAL A 170 11.01 -5.43 4.22
C VAL A 170 11.25 -3.93 4.06
N THR A 171 11.05 -3.39 2.85
CA THR A 171 11.24 -1.94 2.61
C THR A 171 10.16 -1.10 3.27
N LEU A 172 8.92 -1.59 3.30
CA LEU A 172 7.82 -0.96 4.04
C LEU A 172 8.12 -0.89 5.55
N LEU A 173 8.48 -2.03 6.17
CA LEU A 173 8.82 -2.11 7.59
C LEU A 173 10.03 -1.24 7.92
N GLY A 174 11.09 -1.31 7.11
CA GLY A 174 12.25 -0.42 7.27
C GLY A 174 11.83 1.05 7.24
N SER A 175 11.02 1.44 6.25
CA SER A 175 10.56 2.82 6.10
C SER A 175 9.78 3.30 7.32
N VAL A 176 8.75 2.59 7.76
CA VAL A 176 7.92 3.05 8.89
C VAL A 176 8.64 2.95 10.24
N THR A 177 9.52 1.98 10.42
CA THR A 177 10.34 1.85 11.63
C THR A 177 11.34 2.99 11.74
N PHE A 178 12.05 3.32 10.66
CA PHE A 178 12.95 4.48 10.67
C PHE A 178 12.21 5.81 10.71
N ALA A 179 11.00 5.89 10.17
CA ALA A 179 10.14 7.07 10.37
C ALA A 179 9.81 7.27 11.85
N PHE A 180 9.43 6.21 12.56
CA PHE A 180 9.13 6.26 13.99
C PHE A 180 10.37 6.59 14.84
N ILE A 181 11.52 5.96 14.54
CA ILE A 181 12.79 6.26 15.20
C ILE A 181 13.19 7.71 14.95
N TRP A 182 13.05 8.19 13.71
CA TRP A 182 13.37 9.55 13.34
C TRP A 182 12.54 10.55 14.14
N THR A 183 11.21 10.40 14.23
CA THR A 183 10.38 11.34 14.99
C THR A 183 10.63 11.28 16.49
N TYR A 184 11.01 10.11 17.03
CA TYR A 184 11.44 10.00 18.42
C TYR A 184 12.74 10.78 18.67
N VAL A 185 13.78 10.49 17.88
CA VAL A 185 15.11 11.11 18.00
C VAL A 185 15.07 12.61 17.66
N GLN A 186 14.18 13.05 16.77
CA GLN A 186 13.95 14.47 16.49
C GLN A 186 13.51 15.23 17.75
N THR A 187 12.80 14.56 18.66
CA THR A 187 12.30 15.19 19.89
C THR A 187 13.22 15.08 21.09
N THR A 188 14.10 14.09 21.15
CA THR A 188 14.91 13.79 22.34
C THR A 188 16.42 13.77 22.08
N GLY A 189 16.83 13.68 20.83
CA GLY A 189 18.22 13.48 20.42
C GLY A 189 18.87 14.71 19.81
N THR A 190 20.05 14.48 19.23
CA THR A 190 20.84 15.50 18.56
C THR A 190 20.42 15.68 17.10
N LEU A 191 20.77 16.82 16.52
CA LEU A 191 20.57 17.09 15.09
C LEU A 191 21.26 16.04 14.20
N THR A 192 22.43 15.54 14.61
CA THR A 192 23.17 14.50 13.87
C THR A 192 22.39 13.19 13.84
N GLU A 193 21.89 12.73 14.98
CA GLU A 193 21.10 11.50 15.07
C GLU A 193 19.78 11.63 14.28
N THR A 194 19.15 12.81 14.34
CA THR A 194 17.95 13.11 13.55
C THR A 194 18.22 12.99 12.05
N LYS A 195 19.32 13.56 11.57
CA LYS A 195 19.73 13.47 10.15
C LYS A 195 20.02 12.02 9.73
N ILE A 196 20.68 11.23 10.58
CA ILE A 196 20.96 9.82 10.30
C ILE A 196 19.66 9.02 10.21
N ALA A 197 18.79 9.14 11.21
CA ALA A 197 17.51 8.43 11.24
C ALA A 197 16.61 8.84 10.06
N PHE A 198 16.55 10.13 9.75
CA PHE A 198 15.83 10.64 8.58
C PHE A 198 16.43 10.10 7.27
N GLY A 199 17.76 10.05 7.15
CA GLY A 199 18.43 9.47 5.98
C GLY A 199 18.08 7.99 5.77
N LEU A 200 18.02 7.20 6.84
CA LEU A 200 17.59 5.80 6.78
C LEU A 200 16.11 5.69 6.41
N TYR A 201 15.25 6.54 6.98
CA TYR A 201 13.85 6.63 6.59
C TYR A 201 13.70 6.87 5.08
N ILE A 202 14.35 7.91 4.55
CA ILE A 202 14.30 8.24 3.13
C ILE A 202 14.90 7.14 2.25
N LEU A 203 15.98 6.48 2.68
CA LEU A 203 16.56 5.33 1.98
C LEU A 203 15.53 4.21 1.80
N PHE A 204 14.89 3.79 2.89
CA PHE A 204 13.90 2.70 2.83
C PHE A 204 12.63 3.12 2.08
N THR A 205 12.17 4.37 2.23
CA THR A 205 11.05 4.91 1.42
C THR A 205 11.38 4.91 -0.06
N THR A 206 12.61 5.31 -0.43
CA THR A 206 13.07 5.29 -1.82
C THR A 206 13.13 3.86 -2.36
N LEU A 207 13.63 2.91 -1.56
CA LEU A 207 13.62 1.49 -1.94
C LEU A 207 12.20 0.96 -2.09
N LEU A 208 11.27 1.32 -1.20
CA LEU A 208 9.87 0.89 -1.26
C LEU A 208 9.20 1.30 -2.57
N PHE A 209 9.33 2.56 -2.97
CA PHE A 209 8.68 3.09 -4.17
C PHE A 209 9.48 2.88 -5.45
N GLY A 210 10.82 2.87 -5.37
CA GLY A 210 11.70 2.60 -6.51
C GLY A 210 11.72 1.13 -6.93
N SER A 211 11.40 0.21 -6.02
CA SER A 211 11.42 -1.23 -6.29
C SER A 211 10.08 -1.83 -6.72
N VAL A 212 9.07 -1.01 -7.02
CA VAL A 212 7.69 -1.45 -7.35
C VAL A 212 7.65 -2.58 -8.39
N ARG A 213 8.46 -2.46 -9.46
CA ARG A 213 8.56 -3.47 -10.53
C ARG A 213 8.97 -4.86 -10.01
N TRP A 214 9.83 -4.93 -9.01
CA TRP A 214 10.38 -6.17 -8.48
C TRP A 214 9.61 -6.68 -7.25
N SER A 215 8.53 -6.00 -6.91
CA SER A 215 7.81 -6.12 -5.66
C SER A 215 6.38 -6.60 -5.88
N LYS A 216 5.76 -7.16 -4.84
CA LYS A 216 4.32 -7.47 -4.85
C LYS A 216 3.43 -6.22 -4.94
N LEU A 217 4.00 -5.02 -4.81
CA LEU A 217 3.29 -3.75 -4.92
C LEU A 217 2.65 -3.57 -6.30
N ALA A 218 3.33 -3.94 -7.39
CA ALA A 218 2.74 -3.86 -8.74
C ALA A 218 1.46 -4.72 -8.86
N HIS A 219 1.43 -5.91 -8.23
CA HIS A 219 0.25 -6.78 -8.20
C HIS A 219 -0.95 -6.19 -7.44
N MET A 220 -0.74 -5.26 -6.50
CA MET A 220 -1.84 -4.57 -5.79
C MET A 220 -2.66 -3.68 -6.73
N PHE A 221 -2.04 -3.07 -7.75
CA PHE A 221 -2.77 -2.25 -8.72
C PHE A 221 -3.59 -3.09 -9.71
N PHE A 222 -3.12 -4.30 -10.05
CA PHE A 222 -3.83 -5.17 -11.00
C PHE A 222 -4.99 -5.93 -10.37
N LYS A 223 -4.91 -6.27 -9.08
CA LYS A 223 -5.93 -7.10 -8.40
C LYS A 223 -7.35 -6.51 -8.45
N PRO A 224 -7.58 -5.24 -8.11
CA PRO A 224 -8.92 -4.64 -8.21
C PRO A 224 -9.45 -4.62 -9.65
N VAL A 225 -8.57 -4.40 -10.63
CA VAL A 225 -8.94 -4.40 -12.05
C VAL A 225 -9.39 -5.79 -12.50
N VAL A 226 -8.66 -6.84 -12.12
CA VAL A 226 -9.03 -8.25 -12.39
C VAL A 226 -10.33 -8.61 -11.71
N ALA A 227 -10.49 -8.26 -10.43
CA ALA A 227 -11.69 -8.58 -9.66
C ALA A 227 -12.93 -7.86 -10.19
N PHE A 228 -12.79 -6.59 -10.58
CA PHE A 228 -13.84 -5.84 -11.27
C PHE A 228 -14.22 -6.50 -12.58
N GLN A 229 -13.24 -6.84 -13.41
CA GLN A 229 -13.48 -7.49 -14.70
C GLN A 229 -14.16 -8.87 -14.53
N ARG A 230 -13.77 -9.66 -13.53
CA ARG A 230 -14.44 -10.94 -13.24
C ARG A 230 -15.90 -10.73 -12.82
N ARG A 231 -16.19 -9.73 -11.98
CA ARG A 231 -17.56 -9.40 -11.58
C ARG A 231 -18.41 -8.90 -12.76
N VAL A 232 -17.79 -8.19 -13.71
CA VAL A 232 -18.44 -7.79 -14.97
C VAL A 232 -18.70 -9.00 -15.87
N GLU A 233 -17.76 -9.94 -15.99
CA GLU A 233 -17.92 -11.20 -16.74
C GLU A 233 -19.04 -12.07 -16.13
N GLU A 234 -19.05 -12.24 -14.80
CA GLU A 234 -20.11 -12.94 -14.05
C GLU A 234 -21.47 -12.26 -14.26
N ALA A 235 -21.52 -10.94 -14.08
CA ALA A 235 -22.76 -10.19 -14.18
C ALA A 235 -23.29 -10.12 -15.62
N SER A 236 -22.45 -10.13 -16.65
CA SER A 236 -22.85 -10.13 -18.06
C SER A 236 -23.14 -11.52 -18.64
N GLY A 237 -22.91 -12.58 -17.84
CA GLY A 237 -23.05 -13.96 -18.28
C GLY A 237 -21.94 -14.44 -19.22
N ALA A 238 -20.87 -13.66 -19.38
CA ALA A 238 -19.68 -14.00 -20.17
C ALA A 238 -18.67 -14.88 -19.41
N SER A 239 -18.85 -15.07 -18.10
CA SER A 239 -17.93 -15.87 -17.28
C SER A 239 -17.99 -17.35 -17.65
N SER A 240 -16.85 -17.91 -18.05
CA SER A 240 -16.64 -19.36 -18.17
C SER A 240 -16.18 -20.01 -16.86
N LEU A 241 -15.96 -19.21 -15.81
CA LEU A 241 -15.56 -19.68 -14.49
C LEU A 241 -16.80 -19.98 -13.66
N PRO A 242 -16.82 -21.08 -12.86
CA PRO A 242 -17.90 -21.34 -11.93
C PRO A 242 -18.06 -20.15 -10.97
N PRO A 243 -19.29 -19.88 -10.47
CA PRO A 243 -19.51 -18.85 -9.47
C PRO A 243 -18.49 -18.98 -8.33
N PRO A 244 -18.01 -17.87 -7.74
CA PRO A 244 -17.18 -17.94 -6.55
C PRO A 244 -17.88 -18.85 -5.55
N ALA A 245 -17.17 -19.87 -5.04
CA ALA A 245 -17.75 -20.78 -4.07
C ALA A 245 -18.41 -19.95 -2.96
N PRO A 246 -19.68 -20.22 -2.59
CA PRO A 246 -20.25 -19.58 -1.43
C PRO A 246 -19.28 -19.80 -0.28
N ASN A 247 -18.93 -18.74 0.44
CA ASN A 247 -18.16 -18.86 1.67
C ASN A 247 -18.85 -19.96 2.47
N SER A 248 -18.15 -21.07 2.69
CA SER A 248 -18.67 -22.15 3.51
C SER A 248 -18.88 -21.57 4.91
N GLU A 249 -20.13 -21.20 5.19
CA GLU A 249 -20.63 -21.05 6.52
C GLU A 249 -20.34 -22.36 7.27
N GLY A 250 -19.71 -22.24 8.45
CA GLY A 250 -19.73 -23.28 9.47
C GLY A 250 -18.66 -24.38 9.36
N SER A 251 -17.56 -24.18 10.10
CA SER A 251 -17.19 -25.02 11.25
C SER A 251 -16.05 -24.38 12.02
#